data_AF-A0A4Q5REV8-F1
#
_entry.id   AF-A0A4Q5REV8-F1
#
_cell.length_a   1.000
_cell.length_b   1.000
_cell.length_c   1.000
_cell.angle_alpha   90.00
_cell.angle_beta   90.00
_cell.angle_gamma   90.00
#
_symmetry.space_group_name_H-M   'P 1'
#
loop_
_entity.id
_entity.type
_entity.pdbx_description
1 polymer ?
#
loop_
_entity_poly.entity_id
_entity_poly.type
_entity_poly.pdbx_seq_one_letter_code
_entity_poly.pdbx_strand_id
1 'polypeptide(L)'
;EGPVGAHNPQYVCAPDWDLFQEFYRASAEKLKIITLSPEWPEAVAFTKKCVAHGVLVAIGHTAANSTQITAVVDAGAKMSTHLGNGSHQILPRHPNYIWDQLADDRLAASIIGDGFHLPEAVIKVIQKVKGDKTILVSDSVSLTGWPPGNYTTPVGGQVILTQQGKLHLAGKPDVLAGSAQTLLQAIVNLYDQKQYPLADAWNIASINPARLLDQSVQNGLQEGAPADLVLFRQYQDKLQVLATYKKGDQVFTADKI
;
A
#
# COMPACT_ATOMS: atom_id res chain seq x y z
N GLU A 1 -17.90 11.93 -3.64
CA GLU A 1 -16.85 11.65 -4.65
C GLU A 1 -16.67 10.14 -4.77
N GLY A 2 -16.34 9.66 -5.97
CA GLY A 2 -16.17 8.24 -6.26
C GLY A 2 -14.76 7.71 -5.91
N PRO A 3 -14.48 6.45 -6.22
CA PRO A 3 -13.27 5.77 -5.77
C PRO A 3 -11.99 6.18 -6.52
N VAL A 4 -12.11 7.00 -7.57
CA VAL A 4 -10.99 7.50 -8.38
C VAL A 4 -9.97 8.30 -7.53
N GLY A 5 -10.42 8.99 -6.47
CA GLY A 5 -9.52 9.72 -5.57
C GLY A 5 -8.71 10.81 -6.29
N ALA A 6 -7.39 10.82 -6.06
CA ALA A 6 -6.46 11.80 -6.64
C ALA A 6 -6.04 11.48 -8.10
N HIS A 7 -6.47 10.35 -8.66
CA HIS A 7 -6.16 9.98 -10.04
C HIS A 7 -6.89 10.90 -11.02
N ASN A 8 -6.23 11.21 -12.14
CA ASN A 8 -6.85 12.03 -13.17
C ASN A 8 -7.90 11.21 -13.94
N PRO A 9 -9.19 11.59 -13.91
CA PRO A 9 -10.26 10.81 -14.53
C PRO A 9 -10.09 10.59 -16.03
N GLN A 10 -9.36 11.47 -16.73
CA GLN A 10 -9.16 11.35 -18.19
C GLN A 10 -8.35 10.11 -18.60
N TYR A 11 -7.59 9.52 -17.67
CA TYR A 11 -6.79 8.32 -17.91
C TYR A 11 -7.40 7.05 -17.32
N VAL A 12 -8.57 7.15 -16.67
CA VAL A 12 -9.29 5.98 -16.15
C VAL A 12 -9.95 5.26 -17.33
N CYS A 13 -9.56 4.01 -17.54
CA CYS A 13 -10.03 3.18 -18.64
C CYS A 13 -10.16 1.72 -18.22
N ALA A 14 -10.81 0.92 -19.07
CA ALA A 14 -10.90 -0.52 -18.88
C ALA A 14 -9.49 -1.18 -18.95
N PRO A 15 -9.25 -2.28 -18.23
CA PRO A 15 -8.00 -3.02 -18.33
C PRO A 15 -7.75 -3.50 -19.77
N ASP A 16 -6.66 -3.02 -20.35
CA ASP A 16 -6.22 -3.37 -21.70
C ASP A 16 -4.95 -4.22 -21.62
N TRP A 17 -5.05 -5.46 -22.12
CA TRP A 17 -3.95 -6.40 -22.10
C TRP A 17 -2.80 -5.98 -23.03
N ASP A 18 -3.09 -5.41 -24.19
CA ASP A 18 -2.07 -5.07 -25.17
C ASP A 18 -1.27 -3.86 -24.66
N LEU A 19 -1.96 -2.86 -24.10
CA LEU A 19 -1.32 -1.75 -23.40
C LEU A 19 -0.48 -2.22 -22.20
N PHE A 20 -1.00 -3.17 -21.40
CA PHE A 20 -0.23 -3.74 -20.31
C PHE A 20 1.05 -4.43 -20.81
N GLN A 21 1.01 -5.14 -21.94
CA GLN A 21 2.18 -5.77 -22.52
C GLN A 21 3.24 -4.76 -22.96
N GLU A 22 2.84 -3.58 -23.46
CA GLU A 22 3.76 -2.49 -23.75
C GLU A 22 4.50 -2.04 -22.49
N PHE A 23 3.77 -1.79 -21.39
CA PHE A 23 4.39 -1.42 -20.11
C PHE A 23 5.24 -2.53 -19.52
N TYR A 24 4.78 -3.78 -19.61
CA TYR A 24 5.51 -4.94 -19.12
C TYR A 24 6.86 -5.08 -19.83
N ARG A 25 6.88 -4.98 -21.16
CA ARG A 25 8.12 -4.99 -21.96
C ARG A 25 9.00 -3.78 -21.68
N ALA A 26 8.42 -2.58 -21.61
CA ALA A 26 9.15 -1.35 -21.29
C ALA A 26 9.80 -1.40 -19.89
N SER A 27 9.19 -2.11 -18.95
CA SER A 27 9.75 -2.34 -17.61
C SER A 27 10.86 -3.39 -17.57
N ALA A 28 11.19 -4.04 -18.69
CA ALA A 28 12.01 -5.26 -18.74
C ALA A 28 11.44 -6.37 -17.84
N GLU A 29 10.12 -6.58 -17.91
CA GLU A 29 9.38 -7.63 -17.18
C GLU A 29 9.46 -7.49 -15.65
N LYS A 30 9.65 -6.26 -15.17
CA LYS A 30 9.79 -5.94 -13.74
C LYS A 30 8.48 -5.55 -13.06
N LEU A 31 7.36 -5.47 -13.77
CA LEU A 31 6.06 -5.24 -13.11
C LEU A 31 5.74 -6.45 -12.22
N LYS A 32 5.56 -6.19 -10.92
CA LYS A 32 5.25 -7.24 -9.92
C LYS A 32 3.84 -7.15 -9.35
N ILE A 33 3.26 -5.95 -9.36
CA ILE A 33 1.92 -5.70 -8.85
C ILE A 33 1.20 -4.79 -9.84
N ILE A 34 -0.08 -5.06 -10.08
CA ILE A 34 -1.01 -4.13 -10.72
C ILE A 34 -2.26 -3.99 -9.84
N THR A 35 -2.69 -2.75 -9.59
CA THR A 35 -3.98 -2.48 -8.94
C THR A 35 -5.03 -2.19 -10.01
N LEU A 36 -6.18 -2.84 -9.93
CA LEU A 36 -7.31 -2.59 -10.84
C LEU A 36 -8.65 -2.54 -10.10
N SER A 37 -9.63 -1.90 -10.73
CA SER A 37 -11.03 -1.95 -10.31
C SER A 37 -11.73 -3.14 -10.98
N PRO A 38 -12.40 -4.03 -10.22
CA PRO A 38 -13.13 -5.17 -10.77
C PRO A 38 -14.42 -4.83 -11.51
N GLU A 39 -14.77 -3.55 -11.62
CA GLU A 39 -16.03 -3.11 -12.24
C GLU A 39 -16.09 -3.36 -13.75
N TRP A 40 -14.92 -3.49 -14.40
CA TRP A 40 -14.78 -3.67 -15.83
C TRP A 40 -15.05 -5.12 -16.25
N PRO A 41 -15.83 -5.37 -17.32
CA PRO A 41 -16.05 -6.71 -17.86
C PRO A 41 -14.76 -7.49 -18.16
N GLU A 42 -13.70 -6.78 -18.56
CA GLU A 42 -12.40 -7.33 -18.93
C GLU A 42 -11.57 -7.77 -17.71
N ALA A 43 -11.91 -7.30 -16.50
CA ALA A 43 -11.08 -7.44 -15.30
C ALA A 43 -10.72 -8.90 -14.99
N VAL A 44 -11.67 -9.83 -15.13
CA VAL A 44 -11.45 -11.26 -14.87
C VAL A 44 -10.44 -11.86 -15.84
N ALA A 45 -10.62 -11.62 -17.15
CA ALA A 45 -9.73 -12.14 -18.18
C ALA A 45 -8.33 -11.52 -18.08
N PHE A 46 -8.28 -10.21 -17.83
CA PHE A 46 -7.04 -9.47 -17.58
C PHE A 46 -6.30 -10.03 -16.35
N THR A 47 -7.00 -10.25 -15.24
CA THR A 47 -6.44 -10.81 -14.00
C THR A 47 -5.77 -12.16 -14.26
N LYS A 48 -6.45 -13.08 -14.96
CA LYS A 48 -5.87 -14.39 -15.31
C LYS A 48 -4.58 -14.26 -16.10
N LYS A 49 -4.53 -13.33 -17.07
CA LYS A 49 -3.33 -13.10 -17.86
C LYS A 49 -2.18 -12.54 -17.01
N CYS A 50 -2.44 -11.54 -16.15
CA CYS A 50 -1.43 -11.00 -15.24
C CYS A 50 -0.86 -12.07 -14.30
N VAL A 51 -1.72 -12.88 -13.68
CA VAL A 51 -1.31 -13.96 -12.77
C VAL A 51 -0.45 -14.99 -13.50
N ALA A 52 -0.81 -15.37 -14.73
CA ALA A 52 -0.02 -16.28 -15.56
C ALA A 52 1.38 -15.72 -15.91
N HIS A 53 1.57 -14.40 -15.86
CA HIS A 53 2.87 -13.74 -16.07
C HIS A 53 3.58 -13.38 -14.75
N GLY A 54 3.16 -13.97 -13.63
CA GLY A 54 3.77 -13.75 -12.32
C GLY A 54 3.54 -12.34 -11.76
N VAL A 55 2.52 -11.63 -12.24
CA VAL A 55 2.15 -10.30 -11.73
C VAL A 55 0.99 -10.45 -10.76
N LEU A 56 1.20 -9.98 -9.53
CA LEU A 56 0.16 -9.95 -8.51
C LEU A 56 -0.90 -8.92 -8.88
N VAL A 57 -2.16 -9.34 -8.84
CA VAL A 57 -3.30 -8.44 -9.06
C VAL A 57 -3.89 -8.04 -7.72
N ALA A 58 -4.01 -6.72 -7.54
CA ALA A 58 -4.59 -6.09 -6.38
C ALA A 58 -5.89 -5.34 -6.74
N ILE A 59 -6.82 -5.27 -5.79
CA ILE A 59 -8.11 -4.60 -5.92
C ILE A 59 -8.00 -3.23 -5.24
N GLY A 60 -8.36 -2.16 -5.95
CA GLY A 60 -8.35 -0.81 -5.40
C GLY A 60 -9.08 0.17 -6.31
N HIS A 61 -9.34 1.38 -5.81
CA HIS A 61 -10.05 2.43 -6.56
C HIS A 61 -11.32 1.92 -7.24
N THR A 62 -12.16 1.21 -6.48
CA THR A 62 -13.27 0.45 -7.06
C THR A 62 -14.65 0.82 -6.50
N ALA A 63 -15.65 0.69 -7.37
CA ALA A 63 -17.07 0.70 -7.05
C ALA A 63 -17.72 -0.70 -7.22
N ALA A 64 -16.90 -1.75 -7.33
CA ALA A 64 -17.35 -3.09 -7.67
C ALA A 64 -18.36 -3.66 -6.66
N ASN A 65 -19.29 -4.47 -7.17
CA ASN A 65 -20.19 -5.26 -6.33
C ASN A 65 -19.54 -6.58 -5.89
N SER A 66 -20.18 -7.28 -4.94
CA SER A 66 -19.66 -8.52 -4.34
C SER A 66 -19.39 -9.63 -5.36
N THR A 67 -20.22 -9.74 -6.41
CA THR A 67 -20.02 -10.73 -7.49
C THR A 67 -18.77 -10.42 -8.30
N GLN A 68 -18.53 -9.15 -8.61
CA GLN A 68 -17.33 -8.71 -9.33
C GLN A 68 -16.06 -8.92 -8.50
N ILE A 69 -16.10 -8.59 -7.21
CA ILE A 69 -14.99 -8.87 -6.28
C ILE A 69 -14.68 -10.37 -6.28
N THR A 70 -15.69 -11.21 -6.03
CA THR A 70 -15.52 -12.67 -5.99
C THR A 70 -14.90 -13.19 -7.29
N ALA A 71 -15.39 -12.72 -8.45
CA ALA A 71 -14.93 -13.18 -9.76
C ALA A 71 -13.44 -12.85 -10.03
N VAL A 72 -12.94 -11.69 -9.60
CA VAL A 72 -11.50 -11.38 -9.77
C VAL A 72 -10.63 -12.09 -8.75
N VAL A 73 -11.13 -12.38 -7.54
CA VAL A 73 -10.39 -13.22 -6.58
C VAL A 73 -10.31 -14.65 -7.09
N ASP A 74 -11.39 -15.20 -7.66
CA ASP A 74 -11.41 -16.51 -8.33
C ASP A 74 -10.46 -16.55 -9.53
N ALA A 75 -10.27 -15.41 -10.21
CA ALA A 75 -9.29 -15.26 -11.28
C ALA A 75 -7.83 -15.16 -10.79
N GLY A 76 -7.61 -14.99 -9.48
CA GLY A 76 -6.30 -15.00 -8.85
C GLY A 76 -5.82 -13.66 -8.28
N ALA A 77 -6.69 -12.66 -8.12
CA ALA A 77 -6.34 -11.48 -7.33
C ALA A 77 -6.02 -11.85 -5.87
N LYS A 78 -5.01 -11.23 -5.27
CA LYS A 78 -4.44 -11.63 -3.96
C LYS A 78 -4.26 -10.48 -2.97
N MET A 79 -4.57 -9.25 -3.34
CA MET A 79 -4.38 -8.09 -2.45
C MET A 79 -5.48 -7.06 -2.61
N SER A 80 -5.78 -6.33 -1.54
CA SER A 80 -6.53 -5.09 -1.51
C SER A 80 -5.56 -3.95 -1.30
N THR A 81 -5.51 -3.00 -2.24
CA THR A 81 -4.62 -1.85 -2.19
C THR A 81 -5.16 -0.81 -1.22
N HIS A 82 -4.32 -0.37 -0.28
CA HIS A 82 -4.57 0.66 0.75
C HIS A 82 -6.02 0.63 1.27
N LEU A 83 -6.47 -0.55 1.73
CA LEU A 83 -7.87 -0.89 1.95
C LEU A 83 -8.56 0.13 2.86
N GLY A 84 -9.68 0.68 2.36
CA GLY A 84 -10.43 1.78 2.97
C GLY A 84 -10.21 3.13 2.27
N ASN A 85 -9.07 3.31 1.60
CA ASN A 85 -8.79 4.45 0.72
C ASN A 85 -9.25 4.15 -0.71
N GLY A 86 -9.20 5.15 -1.60
CA GLY A 86 -9.70 5.00 -2.98
C GLY A 86 -11.14 4.48 -3.01
N SER A 87 -11.97 4.99 -2.09
CA SER A 87 -13.30 4.49 -1.81
C SER A 87 -14.31 5.64 -1.76
N HIS A 88 -15.60 5.32 -1.89
CA HIS A 88 -16.63 6.32 -1.68
C HIS A 88 -16.62 6.84 -0.24
N GLN A 89 -16.80 8.15 -0.07
CA GLN A 89 -16.93 8.77 1.26
C GLN A 89 -18.15 8.26 2.03
N ILE A 90 -19.21 7.86 1.31
CA ILE A 90 -20.42 7.27 1.88
C ILE A 90 -20.64 5.92 1.19
N LEU A 91 -20.73 4.86 1.98
CA LEU A 91 -20.99 3.50 1.52
C LEU A 91 -22.26 2.95 2.16
N PRO A 92 -22.96 2.01 1.49
CA PRO A 92 -24.01 1.23 2.12
C PRO A 92 -23.47 0.50 3.35
N ARG A 93 -24.31 0.38 4.39
CA ARG A 93 -23.92 -0.25 5.66
C ARG A 93 -23.42 -1.70 5.50
N HIS A 94 -24.08 -2.50 4.66
CA HIS A 94 -23.77 -3.93 4.49
C HIS A 94 -23.30 -4.32 3.09
N PRO A 95 -23.95 -3.93 1.98
CA PRO A 95 -23.45 -4.27 0.65
C PRO A 95 -22.36 -3.27 0.23
N ASN A 96 -21.16 -3.41 0.78
CA ASN A 96 -20.00 -2.63 0.34
C ASN A 96 -18.77 -3.51 0.16
N TYR A 97 -17.96 -3.15 -0.82
CA TYR A 97 -16.78 -3.90 -1.25
C TYR A 97 -15.64 -3.91 -0.22
N ILE A 98 -15.71 -3.12 0.86
CA ILE A 98 -14.73 -3.19 1.96
C ILE A 98 -15.00 -4.46 2.77
N TRP A 99 -16.26 -4.79 3.06
CA TRP A 99 -16.60 -6.02 3.77
C TRP A 99 -16.25 -7.27 2.97
N ASP A 100 -16.52 -7.28 1.66
CA ASP A 100 -16.18 -8.41 0.79
C ASP A 100 -14.66 -8.66 0.79
N GLN A 101 -13.88 -7.60 0.64
CA GLN A 101 -12.41 -7.69 0.66
C GLN A 101 -11.84 -8.07 2.03
N LEU A 102 -12.43 -7.57 3.11
CA LEU A 102 -12.04 -7.96 4.47
C LEU A 102 -12.32 -9.44 4.74
N ALA A 103 -13.51 -9.91 4.38
CA ALA A 103 -13.96 -11.27 4.66
C ALA A 103 -13.26 -12.35 3.82
N ASP A 104 -12.76 -12.01 2.62
CA ASP A 104 -12.10 -13.00 1.76
C ASP A 104 -10.66 -13.30 2.23
N ASP A 105 -10.46 -14.47 2.83
CA ASP A 105 -9.15 -14.91 3.33
C ASP A 105 -8.08 -14.99 2.23
N ARG A 106 -8.44 -15.06 0.94
CA ARG A 106 -7.46 -15.13 -0.16
C ARG A 106 -6.77 -13.80 -0.42
N LEU A 107 -7.31 -12.70 0.12
CA LEU A 107 -6.78 -11.36 -0.04
C LEU A 107 -5.93 -10.91 1.15
N ALA A 108 -4.72 -10.45 0.85
CA ALA A 108 -3.97 -9.54 1.72
C ALA A 108 -4.58 -8.13 1.70
N ALA A 109 -4.37 -7.34 2.75
CA ALA A 109 -4.78 -5.94 2.79
C ALA A 109 -3.56 -5.07 3.05
N SER A 110 -3.26 -4.17 2.12
CA SER A 110 -2.29 -3.11 2.41
C SER A 110 -2.97 -1.94 3.12
N ILE A 111 -2.25 -1.30 4.05
CA ILE A 111 -2.71 -0.16 4.85
C ILE A 111 -1.65 0.94 4.86
N ILE A 112 -2.08 2.18 5.02
CA ILE A 112 -1.21 3.35 5.18
C ILE A 112 -1.26 3.79 6.64
N GLY A 113 -0.16 3.59 7.35
CA GLY A 113 -0.02 3.87 8.80
C GLY A 113 0.49 5.27 9.12
N ASP A 114 0.14 6.28 8.33
CA ASP A 114 0.71 7.62 8.45
C ASP A 114 0.01 8.53 9.48
N GLY A 115 -1.06 8.03 10.12
CA GLY A 115 -1.87 8.77 11.08
C GLY A 115 -2.95 9.66 10.45
N PHE A 116 -3.05 9.69 9.11
CA PHE A 116 -4.02 10.52 8.38
C PHE A 116 -4.99 9.70 7.54
N HIS A 117 -4.53 8.63 6.89
CA HIS A 117 -5.34 7.86 5.95
C HIS A 117 -6.42 7.02 6.62
N LEU A 118 -6.08 6.38 7.74
CA LEU A 118 -6.97 5.42 8.39
C LEU A 118 -7.15 5.76 9.87
N PRO A 119 -8.40 5.82 10.36
CA PRO A 119 -8.68 5.86 11.79
C PRO A 119 -8.18 4.57 12.48
N GLU A 120 -7.77 4.69 13.75
CA GLU A 120 -7.29 3.56 14.57
C GLU A 120 -8.24 2.34 14.52
N ALA A 121 -9.55 2.59 14.64
CA ALA A 121 -10.54 1.52 14.62
C ALA A 121 -10.52 0.70 13.31
N VAL A 122 -10.25 1.34 12.17
CA VAL A 122 -10.16 0.68 10.87
C VAL A 122 -8.91 -0.19 10.79
N ILE A 123 -7.76 0.34 11.22
CA ILE A 123 -6.50 -0.41 11.28
C ILE A 123 -6.65 -1.65 12.15
N LYS A 124 -7.27 -1.49 13.33
CA LYS A 124 -7.51 -2.57 14.28
C LYS A 124 -8.43 -3.67 13.74
N VAL A 125 -9.47 -3.30 12.97
CA VAL A 125 -10.34 -4.27 12.32
C VAL A 125 -9.58 -5.02 11.23
N ILE A 126 -8.86 -4.32 10.35
CA ILE A 126 -8.04 -4.95 9.30
C ILE A 126 -7.05 -5.93 9.92
N GLN A 127 -6.31 -5.51 10.96
CA GLN A 127 -5.35 -6.37 11.65
C GLN A 127 -6.01 -7.63 12.22
N LYS A 128 -7.15 -7.50 12.91
CA LYS A 128 -7.83 -8.65 13.52
C LYS A 128 -8.36 -9.64 12.49
N VAL A 129 -8.79 -9.15 11.33
CA VAL A 129 -9.36 -10.00 10.28
C VAL A 129 -8.26 -10.61 9.41
N LYS A 130 -7.24 -9.83 9.04
CA LYS A 130 -6.20 -10.26 8.09
C LYS A 130 -4.97 -10.85 8.76
N GLY A 131 -4.67 -10.52 10.01
CA GLY A 131 -3.48 -10.98 10.73
C GLY A 131 -2.21 -10.77 9.90
N ASP A 132 -1.50 -11.86 9.62
CA ASP A 132 -0.26 -11.91 8.82
C ASP A 132 -0.44 -11.54 7.34
N LYS A 133 -1.68 -11.36 6.87
CA LYS A 133 -2.00 -10.84 5.54
C LYS A 133 -2.19 -9.32 5.52
N THR A 134 -1.92 -8.64 6.64
CA THR A 134 -1.81 -7.18 6.70
C THR A 134 -0.43 -6.75 6.21
N ILE A 135 -0.40 -5.74 5.34
CA ILE A 135 0.83 -5.18 4.76
C ILE A 135 0.87 -3.68 5.00
N LEU A 136 1.97 -3.17 5.54
CA LEU A 136 2.18 -1.73 5.66
C LEU A 136 2.83 -1.20 4.38
N VAL A 137 2.21 -0.18 3.80
CA VAL A 137 2.76 0.59 2.68
C VAL A 137 2.88 2.06 3.10
N SER A 138 3.82 2.79 2.50
CA SER A 138 3.91 4.23 2.70
C SER A 138 2.89 4.99 1.86
N ASP A 139 2.62 4.51 0.63
CA ASP A 139 1.95 5.29 -0.42
C ASP A 139 2.56 6.69 -0.58
N SER A 140 3.87 6.78 -0.33
CA SER A 140 4.61 8.04 -0.27
C SER A 140 4.81 8.63 -1.66
N VAL A 141 4.55 9.93 -1.81
CA VAL A 141 4.83 10.67 -3.05
C VAL A 141 6.16 11.42 -2.99
N SER A 142 6.54 12.06 -4.11
CA SER A 142 7.80 12.80 -4.26
C SER A 142 7.99 13.96 -3.27
N LEU A 143 6.92 14.41 -2.61
CA LEU A 143 6.95 15.44 -1.57
C LEU A 143 7.35 14.90 -0.18
N THR A 144 7.59 13.61 -0.03
CA THR A 144 8.06 13.03 1.24
C THR A 144 9.39 13.65 1.65
N GLY A 145 9.45 14.20 2.86
CA GLY A 145 10.63 14.93 3.38
C GLY A 145 10.74 16.39 2.96
N TRP A 146 9.80 16.93 2.18
CA TRP A 146 9.76 18.35 1.84
C TRP A 146 9.17 19.20 2.97
N PRO A 147 9.51 20.51 3.06
CA PRO A 147 8.88 21.40 4.02
C PRO A 147 7.37 21.57 3.71
N PRO A 148 6.56 21.99 4.71
CA PRO A 148 5.15 22.32 4.48
C PRO A 148 4.97 23.41 3.42
N GLY A 149 3.93 23.28 2.58
CA GLY A 149 3.71 24.23 1.50
C GLY A 149 2.65 23.79 0.48
N ASN A 150 2.49 24.62 -0.55
CA ASN A 150 1.60 24.36 -1.69
C ASN A 150 2.44 23.89 -2.87
N TYR A 151 2.02 22.80 -3.51
CA TYR A 151 2.75 22.16 -4.59
C TYR A 151 1.85 21.79 -5.76
N THR A 152 2.45 21.63 -6.93
CA THR A 152 1.81 21.01 -8.09
C THR A 152 2.45 19.65 -8.32
N THR A 153 1.64 18.60 -8.40
CA THR A 153 2.08 17.21 -8.53
C THR A 153 1.38 16.54 -9.72
N PRO A 154 2.01 15.52 -10.36
CA PRO A 154 1.39 14.81 -11.48
C PRO A 154 0.08 14.08 -11.11
N VAL A 155 -0.05 13.65 -9.86
CA VAL A 155 -1.24 12.99 -9.29
C VAL A 155 -1.85 13.93 -8.26
N GLY A 156 -3.11 14.32 -8.42
CA GLY A 156 -3.78 15.29 -7.55
C GLY A 156 -3.62 16.77 -7.96
N GLY A 157 -2.72 17.11 -8.88
CA GLY A 157 -2.59 18.50 -9.36
C GLY A 157 -2.11 19.43 -8.24
N GLN A 158 -2.90 20.45 -7.91
CA GLN A 158 -2.59 21.37 -6.79
C GLN A 158 -2.84 20.67 -5.45
N VAL A 159 -1.81 20.60 -4.61
CA VAL A 159 -1.84 19.91 -3.30
C VAL A 159 -1.26 20.80 -2.20
N ILE A 160 -1.65 20.50 -0.97
CA ILE A 160 -1.20 21.18 0.25
C ILE A 160 -0.56 20.14 1.18
N LEU A 161 0.72 20.36 1.52
CA LEU A 161 1.44 19.62 2.56
C LEU A 161 1.38 20.42 3.86
N THR A 162 0.68 19.90 4.86
CA THR A 162 0.51 20.60 6.14
C THR A 162 1.76 20.48 7.03
N GLN A 163 1.83 21.31 8.07
CA GLN A 163 2.90 21.21 9.09
C GLN A 163 2.92 19.87 9.81
N GLN A 164 1.78 19.18 9.89
CA GLN A 164 1.65 17.85 10.48
C GLN A 164 2.07 16.74 9.51
N GLY A 165 2.34 17.06 8.23
CA GLY A 165 2.70 16.08 7.21
C GLY A 165 1.50 15.42 6.52
N LYS A 166 0.29 15.97 6.65
CA LYS A 166 -0.88 15.54 5.88
C LYS A 166 -0.79 16.14 4.47
N LEU A 167 -0.96 15.32 3.44
CA LEU A 167 -0.98 15.75 2.04
C LEU A 167 -2.38 15.59 1.44
N HIS A 168 -2.97 16.69 0.99
CA HIS A 168 -4.33 16.68 0.44
C HIS A 168 -4.48 17.60 -0.77
N LEU A 169 -5.56 17.40 -1.54
CA LEU A 169 -5.89 18.25 -2.68
C LEU A 169 -6.19 19.68 -2.21
N ALA A 170 -5.73 20.68 -2.98
CA ALA A 170 -6.09 22.07 -2.76
C ALA A 170 -7.61 22.25 -2.89
N GLY A 171 -8.23 22.90 -1.91
CA GLY A 171 -9.70 23.09 -1.85
C GLY A 171 -10.50 21.87 -1.42
N LYS A 172 -9.89 20.69 -1.22
CA LYS A 172 -10.56 19.49 -0.69
C LYS A 172 -9.73 18.82 0.43
N PRO A 173 -9.77 19.35 1.67
CA PRO A 173 -8.96 18.86 2.79
C PRO A 173 -9.15 17.39 3.17
N ASP A 174 -10.28 16.80 2.80
CA ASP A 174 -10.62 15.40 3.10
C ASP A 174 -10.19 14.42 2.01
N VAL A 175 -9.63 14.91 0.89
CA VAL A 175 -9.15 14.08 -0.22
C VAL A 175 -7.64 14.07 -0.21
N LEU A 176 -7.08 12.95 0.24
CA LEU A 176 -5.64 12.73 0.31
C LEU A 176 -5.06 12.49 -1.09
N ALA A 177 -3.81 12.92 -1.30
CA ALA A 177 -3.10 12.79 -2.56
C ALA A 177 -1.82 11.96 -2.38
N GLY A 178 -1.99 10.76 -1.82
CA GLY A 178 -0.92 9.93 -1.28
C GLY A 178 -0.43 10.41 0.08
N SER A 179 0.63 9.79 0.59
CA SER A 179 1.28 10.18 1.84
C SER A 179 2.54 11.02 1.60
N ALA A 180 2.89 11.84 2.58
CA ALA A 180 4.19 12.51 2.67
C ALA A 180 5.08 11.91 3.79
N GLN A 181 4.70 10.74 4.32
CA GLN A 181 5.43 10.04 5.37
C GLN A 181 6.25 8.87 4.81
N THR A 182 7.40 8.60 5.43
CA THR A 182 8.22 7.43 5.08
C THR A 182 7.60 6.15 5.64
N LEU A 183 7.96 4.99 5.06
CA LEU A 183 7.55 3.69 5.61
C LEU A 183 8.05 3.49 7.05
N LEU A 184 9.25 3.98 7.38
CA LEU A 184 9.79 3.96 8.73
C LEU A 184 8.92 4.79 9.69
N GLN A 185 8.49 5.99 9.27
CA GLN A 185 7.60 6.81 10.08
C GLN A 185 6.24 6.13 10.29
N ALA A 186 5.75 5.40 9.29
CA ALA A 186 4.52 4.60 9.44
C ALA A 186 4.68 3.48 10.49
N ILE A 187 5.84 2.81 10.54
CA ILE A 187 6.16 1.83 11.60
C ILE A 187 6.14 2.49 12.98
N VAL A 188 6.82 3.65 13.12
CA VAL A 188 6.88 4.42 14.36
C VAL A 188 5.49 4.87 14.80
N ASN A 189 4.67 5.39 13.88
CA ASN A 189 3.31 5.83 14.17
C ASN A 189 2.43 4.70 14.73
N LEU A 190 2.48 3.51 14.12
CA LEU A 190 1.71 2.35 14.60
C LEU A 190 2.16 1.90 16.00
N TYR A 191 3.47 1.98 16.28
CA TYR A 191 4.04 1.66 17.58
C TYR A 191 3.65 2.69 18.64
N ASP A 192 3.90 3.98 18.39
CA ASP A 192 3.65 5.08 19.33
C ASP A 192 2.17 5.20 19.70
N GLN A 193 1.28 4.94 18.74
CA GLN A 193 -0.16 4.94 18.95
C GLN A 193 -0.68 3.65 19.60
N LYS A 194 0.21 2.73 19.99
CA LYS A 194 -0.13 1.43 20.61
C LYS A 194 -1.06 0.58 19.77
N GLN A 195 -1.01 0.74 18.45
CA GLN A 195 -1.79 -0.05 17.50
C GLN A 195 -1.09 -1.38 17.21
N TYR A 196 0.25 -1.39 17.20
CA TYR A 196 1.07 -2.58 17.00
C TYR A 196 2.25 -2.62 17.99
N PRO A 197 2.63 -3.79 18.49
CA PRO A 197 3.98 -4.03 18.98
C PRO A 197 5.00 -3.73 17.88
N LEU A 198 6.19 -3.21 18.24
CA LEU A 198 7.20 -2.80 17.26
C LEU A 198 7.58 -3.92 16.29
N ALA A 199 7.75 -5.15 16.80
CA ALA A 199 8.08 -6.31 15.98
C ALA A 199 7.00 -6.62 14.93
N ASP A 200 5.72 -6.51 15.31
CA ASP A 200 4.60 -6.78 14.41
C ASP A 200 4.48 -5.67 13.36
N ALA A 201 4.63 -4.41 13.75
CA ALA A 201 4.68 -3.27 12.82
C ALA A 201 5.82 -3.44 11.80
N TRP A 202 6.97 -3.95 12.24
CA TRP A 202 8.10 -4.25 11.36
C TRP A 202 7.79 -5.42 10.41
N ASN A 203 7.18 -6.49 10.91
CA ASN A 203 6.82 -7.67 10.12
C ASN A 203 5.84 -7.31 9.00
N ILE A 204 4.80 -6.52 9.30
CA ILE A 204 3.84 -6.11 8.26
C ILE A 204 4.47 -5.17 7.21
N ALA A 205 5.59 -4.52 7.52
CA ALA A 205 6.33 -3.65 6.60
C ALA A 205 7.48 -4.37 5.85
N SER A 206 7.81 -5.61 6.20
CA SER A 206 8.98 -6.32 5.66
C SER A 206 8.67 -7.78 5.30
N ILE A 207 8.42 -8.62 6.30
CA ILE A 207 8.23 -10.06 6.15
C ILE A 207 6.94 -10.39 5.40
N ASN A 208 5.83 -9.75 5.76
CA ASN A 208 4.53 -10.01 5.13
C ASN A 208 4.50 -9.63 3.64
N PRO A 209 4.95 -8.43 3.21
CA PRO A 209 5.04 -8.12 1.79
C PRO A 209 6.05 -9.02 1.06
N ALA A 210 7.16 -9.39 1.71
CA ALA A 210 8.12 -10.33 1.13
C ALA A 210 7.48 -11.70 0.88
N ARG A 211 6.68 -12.22 1.82
CA ARG A 211 5.94 -13.48 1.67
C ARG A 211 4.87 -13.39 0.58
N LEU A 212 4.14 -12.28 0.51
CA LEU A 212 3.12 -12.09 -0.53
C LEU A 212 3.72 -12.13 -1.94
N LEU A 213 4.94 -11.60 -2.08
CA LEU A 213 5.66 -11.48 -3.36
C LEU A 213 6.72 -12.56 -3.57
N ASP A 214 6.74 -13.62 -2.74
CA ASP A 214 7.71 -14.72 -2.78
C ASP A 214 9.17 -14.24 -2.88
N GLN A 215 9.53 -13.27 -2.05
CA GLN A 215 10.89 -12.72 -1.98
C GLN A 215 11.77 -13.57 -1.06
N SER A 216 13.07 -13.64 -1.34
CA SER A 216 14.03 -14.45 -0.58
C SER A 216 14.13 -14.11 0.92
N VAL A 217 13.72 -12.91 1.32
CA VAL A 217 13.71 -12.44 2.72
C VAL A 217 12.42 -12.79 3.47
N GLN A 218 11.50 -13.56 2.87
CA GLN A 218 10.17 -13.88 3.43
C GLN A 218 10.17 -14.65 4.76
N ASN A 219 11.30 -15.22 5.15
CA ASN A 219 11.49 -15.92 6.43
C ASN A 219 12.30 -15.09 7.44
N GLY A 220 12.62 -13.84 7.10
CA GLY A 220 13.38 -12.94 7.97
C GLY A 220 14.84 -13.35 8.14
N LEU A 221 15.36 -13.13 9.34
CA LEU A 221 16.77 -13.34 9.66
C LEU A 221 17.03 -14.81 9.96
N GLN A 222 17.48 -15.53 8.95
CA GLN A 222 17.86 -16.94 9.04
C GLN A 222 19.19 -17.18 8.32
N GLU A 223 19.93 -18.20 8.74
CA GLU A 223 21.13 -18.63 8.04
C GLU A 223 20.80 -18.94 6.56
N GLY A 224 21.63 -18.42 5.65
CA GLY A 224 21.45 -18.57 4.20
C GLY A 224 20.51 -17.55 3.53
N ALA A 225 19.76 -16.73 4.28
CA ALA A 225 18.99 -15.62 3.70
C ALA A 225 19.91 -14.42 3.34
N PRO A 226 19.49 -13.54 2.40
CA PRO A 226 20.21 -12.30 2.15
C PRO A 226 20.30 -11.44 3.41
N ALA A 227 21.47 -10.86 3.66
CA ALA A 227 21.70 -9.91 4.75
C ALA A 227 21.12 -8.52 4.41
N ASP A 228 19.79 -8.46 4.31
CA ASP A 228 19.00 -7.25 4.14
C ASP A 228 18.48 -6.81 5.52
N LEU A 229 19.21 -5.90 6.17
CA LEU A 229 19.04 -5.58 7.59
C LEU A 229 18.90 -4.09 7.82
N VAL A 230 18.17 -3.73 8.87
CA VAL A 230 18.20 -2.38 9.44
C VAL A 230 18.67 -2.49 10.88
N LEU A 231 19.80 -1.86 11.17
CA LEU A 231 20.27 -1.69 12.53
C LEU A 231 19.67 -0.41 13.08
N PHE A 232 18.96 -0.49 14.20
CA PHE A 232 18.39 0.67 14.87
C PHE A 232 18.64 0.61 16.37
N ARG A 233 18.60 1.78 17.01
CA ARG A 233 18.57 1.93 18.46
C ARG A 233 17.19 2.41 18.86
N GLN A 234 16.66 1.82 19.92
CA GLN A 234 15.49 2.33 20.61
C GLN A 234 15.94 3.05 21.89
N TYR A 235 15.54 4.31 22.06
CA TYR A 235 15.84 5.10 23.26
C TYR A 235 14.67 6.05 23.56
N GLN A 236 14.13 5.99 24.79
CA GLN A 236 12.97 6.79 25.23
C GLN A 236 11.81 6.75 24.22
N ASP A 237 11.42 5.53 23.82
CA ASP A 237 10.38 5.26 22.81
C ASP A 237 10.64 5.78 21.39
N LYS A 238 11.80 6.40 21.14
CA LYS A 238 12.21 6.80 19.79
C LYS A 238 13.02 5.71 19.12
N LEU A 239 12.75 5.49 17.84
CA LEU A 239 13.51 4.59 16.98
C LEU A 239 14.46 5.39 16.09
N GLN A 240 15.76 5.15 16.24
CA GLN A 240 16.80 5.75 15.41
C GLN A 240 17.47 4.66 14.57
N VAL A 241 17.36 4.75 13.24
CA VAL A 241 18.14 3.90 12.33
C VAL A 241 19.61 4.32 12.39
N LEU A 242 20.49 3.35 12.63
CA LEU A 242 21.95 3.53 12.71
C LEU A 242 22.63 3.10 11.41
N ALA A 243 22.17 2.01 10.79
CA ALA A 243 22.71 1.52 9.53
C ALA A 243 21.69 0.66 8.77
N THR A 244 21.83 0.61 7.45
CA THR A 244 21.06 -0.32 6.59
C THR A 244 22.04 -1.14 5.78
N TYR A 245 21.76 -2.44 5.67
CA TYR A 245 22.53 -3.41 4.89
C TYR A 245 21.64 -3.96 3.79
N LYS A 246 22.19 -4.11 2.59
CA LYS A 246 21.55 -4.76 1.45
C LYS A 246 22.50 -5.82 0.91
N LYS A 247 22.09 -7.09 0.94
CA LYS A 247 22.90 -8.26 0.56
C LYS A 247 24.27 -8.29 1.26
N GLY A 248 24.32 -7.82 2.51
CA GLY A 248 25.54 -7.74 3.32
C GLY A 248 26.33 -6.44 3.18
N ASP A 249 26.07 -5.63 2.15
CA ASP A 249 26.75 -4.36 1.96
C ASP A 249 26.06 -3.25 2.75
N GLN A 250 26.82 -2.46 3.50
CA GLN A 250 26.31 -1.30 4.21
C GLN A 250 25.98 -0.18 3.21
N VAL A 251 24.70 0.13 3.05
CA VAL A 251 24.19 1.13 2.10
C VAL A 251 23.77 2.44 2.76
N PHE A 252 23.66 2.45 4.09
CA PHE A 252 23.36 3.64 4.88
C PHE A 252 24.06 3.56 6.24
N THR A 253 24.51 4.70 6.73
CA THR A 253 25.03 4.90 8.10
C THR A 253 24.52 6.24 8.58
N ALA A 254 23.95 6.29 9.78
CA ALA A 254 23.64 7.55 10.42
C ALA A 254 24.94 8.27 10.81
N ASP A 255 24.95 9.60 10.68
CA ASP A 255 26.03 10.41 11.22
C ASP A 255 26.18 10.13 12.72
N LYS A 256 27.43 10.14 13.20
CA LYS A 256 27.70 10.02 14.64
C LYS A 256 27.06 11.22 15.33
N ILE A 257 26.05 10.97 16.17
CA ILE A 257 25.52 11.96 17.14
C ILE A 257 26.62 12.28 18.15
#